data_AF-A0A0N5CTU7-F1
#
_entry.id   AF-A0A0N5CTU7-F1
#
_cell.length_a   1.000
_cell.length_b   1.000
_cell.length_c   1.000
_cell.angle_alpha   90.00
_cell.angle_beta   90.00
_cell.angle_gamma   90.00
#
_symmetry.space_group_name_H-M   'P 1'
#
loop_
_entity.id
_entity.type
_entity.pdbx_description
1 polymer ?
#
loop_
_entity_poly.entity_id
_entity_poly.type
_entity_poly.pdbx_seq_one_letter_code
_entity_poly.pdbx_strand_id
1 'polypeptide(L)'
;FGKKIKPSTKAITKPSTKPIIKAQVRDFSVEPLTAEADYPSDASKPTPEVNQFSNEAKSVMWRWLVDLSQGGIWRLRRDFYKLRKFTPPHPESKKFSANLNLCRYKDVTCYDNTRVVLNWPADCKNDFIHANWMRHELLSCDFICTQ
;
A
#
# COMPACT_ATOMS: atom_id res chain seq x y z
N PHE A 1 -28.05 10.17 -64.23
CA PHE A 1 -28.63 8.95 -63.63
C PHE A 1 -28.27 8.89 -62.15
N GLY A 2 -29.08 9.53 -61.30
CA GLY A 2 -28.91 9.53 -59.85
C GLY A 2 -29.46 8.26 -59.22
N LYS A 3 -28.65 7.54 -58.44
CA LYS A 3 -29.14 6.50 -57.53
C LYS A 3 -29.32 7.13 -56.15
N LYS A 4 -30.58 7.33 -55.75
CA LYS A 4 -30.96 7.66 -54.36
C LYS A 4 -30.66 6.46 -53.47
N ILE A 5 -29.72 6.60 -52.54
CA ILE A 5 -29.51 5.65 -51.44
C ILE A 5 -30.34 6.16 -50.26
N LYS A 6 -31.35 5.38 -49.84
CA LYS A 6 -32.19 5.70 -48.67
C LYS A 6 -31.40 5.40 -47.38
N PRO A 7 -31.48 6.24 -46.34
CA PRO A 7 -30.87 5.93 -45.05
C PRO A 7 -31.67 4.85 -44.30
N SER A 8 -30.99 3.79 -43.85
CA SER A 8 -31.53 2.75 -42.98
C SER A 8 -31.32 3.16 -41.53
N THR A 9 -32.36 3.61 -40.86
CA THR A 9 -32.39 3.87 -39.42
C THR A 9 -32.48 2.53 -38.69
N LYS A 10 -31.35 1.98 -38.24
CA LYS A 10 -31.34 0.90 -37.24
C LYS A 10 -31.45 1.53 -35.85
N ALA A 11 -32.53 1.19 -35.15
CA ALA A 11 -32.74 1.57 -33.76
C ALA A 11 -31.60 1.03 -32.88
N ILE A 12 -30.96 1.91 -32.12
CA ILE A 12 -29.99 1.55 -31.08
C ILE A 12 -30.79 1.14 -29.85
N THR A 13 -30.95 -0.17 -29.67
CA THR A 13 -31.47 -0.75 -28.43
C THR A 13 -30.43 -0.53 -27.33
N LYS A 14 -30.79 0.24 -26.30
CA LYS A 14 -29.96 0.48 -25.12
C LYS A 14 -29.69 -0.86 -24.41
N PRO A 15 -28.43 -1.23 -24.11
CA PRO A 15 -28.17 -2.42 -23.33
C PRO A 15 -28.65 -2.23 -21.89
N SER A 16 -29.58 -3.08 -21.46
CA SER A 16 -30.09 -3.19 -20.10
C SER A 16 -28.98 -3.60 -19.13
N THR A 17 -28.39 -2.65 -18.41
CA THR A 17 -27.37 -2.91 -17.39
C THR A 17 -28.05 -3.29 -16.06
N LYS A 18 -28.32 -4.58 -15.86
CA LYS A 18 -28.55 -5.15 -14.52
C LYS A 18 -27.19 -5.58 -13.93
N PRO A 19 -27.00 -5.51 -12.60
CA PRO A 19 -25.68 -5.51 -11.98
C PRO A 19 -25.05 -6.90 -11.97
N ILE A 20 -24.11 -7.12 -12.88
CA ILE A 20 -23.15 -8.25 -12.85
C ILE A 20 -22.06 -7.87 -11.83
N ILE A 21 -22.39 -7.82 -10.54
CA ILE A 21 -21.39 -7.58 -9.48
C ILE A 21 -21.40 -8.71 -8.44
N LYS A 22 -22.51 -9.44 -8.29
CA LYS A 22 -22.56 -10.55 -7.32
C LYS A 22 -21.82 -11.83 -7.77
N ALA A 23 -21.49 -11.97 -9.05
CA ALA A 23 -20.97 -13.23 -9.59
C ALA A 23 -19.43 -13.30 -9.74
N GLN A 24 -18.71 -12.19 -9.53
CA GLN A 24 -17.24 -12.14 -9.73
C GLN A 24 -16.42 -11.82 -8.48
N VAL A 25 -17.07 -11.61 -7.33
CA VAL A 25 -16.36 -11.73 -6.04
C VAL A 25 -16.18 -13.23 -5.82
N ARG A 26 -15.06 -13.79 -6.28
CA ARG A 26 -14.59 -15.06 -5.72
C ARG A 26 -14.48 -14.84 -4.22
N ASP A 27 -15.11 -15.68 -3.43
CA ASP A 27 -14.79 -15.81 -2.01
C ASP A 27 -13.28 -16.03 -1.93
N PHE A 28 -12.56 -14.97 -1.56
CA PHE A 28 -11.16 -15.08 -1.20
C PHE A 28 -11.16 -15.58 0.23
N SER A 29 -11.57 -16.83 0.42
CA SER A 29 -11.25 -17.56 1.64
C SER A 29 -9.74 -17.60 1.71
N VAL A 30 -9.19 -16.75 2.56
CA VAL A 30 -7.80 -16.88 3.00
C VAL A 30 -7.78 -18.16 3.81
N GLU A 31 -7.43 -19.27 3.16
CA GLU A 31 -7.04 -20.47 3.87
C GLU A 31 -5.90 -20.07 4.82
N PRO A 32 -6.04 -20.27 6.15
CA PRO A 32 -4.99 -19.92 7.07
C PRO A 32 -3.74 -20.71 6.68
N LEU A 33 -2.60 -20.04 6.54
CA LEU A 33 -1.30 -20.71 6.47
C LEU A 33 -1.17 -21.54 7.76
N THR A 34 -1.37 -22.86 7.65
CA THR A 34 -1.03 -23.79 8.72
C THR A 34 0.49 -23.84 8.81
N ALA A 35 1.04 -22.94 9.62
CA ALA A 35 2.37 -23.13 10.17
C ALA A 35 2.26 -24.30 11.16
N GLU A 36 2.55 -25.50 10.67
CA GLU A 36 2.84 -26.69 11.48
C GLU A 36 4.10 -26.40 12.31
N ALA A 37 3.92 -25.73 13.44
CA ALA A 37 4.85 -25.75 14.56
C ALA A 37 4.08 -26.36 15.72
N ASP A 38 4.44 -27.59 16.08
CA ASP A 38 3.91 -28.35 17.22
C ASP A 38 3.82 -27.48 18.48
N TYR A 39 2.61 -27.05 18.83
CA TYR A 39 2.31 -26.49 20.14
C TYR A 39 1.05 -27.19 20.69
N PRO A 40 1.04 -27.67 21.94
CA PRO A 40 -0.07 -28.45 22.48
C PRO A 40 -1.37 -27.62 22.47
N SER A 41 -2.37 -28.18 21.80
CA SER A 41 -3.73 -27.67 21.70
C SER A 41 -4.44 -27.70 23.07
N ASP A 42 -4.70 -26.53 23.64
CA ASP A 42 -5.81 -26.35 24.59
C ASP A 42 -6.95 -25.58 23.89
N ALA A 43 -7.96 -26.34 23.47
CA ALA A 43 -9.16 -25.82 22.83
C ALA A 43 -10.16 -25.40 23.89
N SER A 44 -10.24 -24.12 24.24
CA SER A 44 -11.51 -23.46 24.62
C SER A 44 -11.38 -21.95 24.85
N LYS A 45 -11.77 -21.17 23.84
CA LYS A 45 -12.67 -19.98 23.95
C LYS A 45 -12.67 -19.24 22.59
N PRO A 46 -13.81 -18.76 22.09
CA PRO A 46 -13.82 -17.75 21.04
C PRO A 46 -13.09 -16.52 21.59
N THR A 47 -11.93 -16.21 21.03
CA THR A 47 -11.25 -14.94 21.28
C THR A 47 -12.25 -13.84 20.99
N PRO A 48 -12.52 -12.90 21.91
CA PRO A 48 -13.40 -11.78 21.61
C PRO A 48 -12.83 -11.08 20.38
N GLU A 49 -13.62 -10.96 19.31
CA GLU A 49 -13.29 -10.10 18.18
C GLU A 49 -13.15 -8.67 18.75
N VAL A 50 -11.92 -8.30 19.08
CA VAL A 50 -11.59 -6.92 19.41
C VAL A 50 -11.84 -6.16 18.11
N ASN A 51 -12.95 -5.43 18.03
CA ASN A 51 -13.28 -4.60 16.88
C ASN A 51 -12.23 -3.49 16.78
N GLN A 52 -11.13 -3.80 16.12
CA GLN A 52 -9.93 -2.98 16.03
C GLN A 52 -10.18 -1.66 15.28
N PHE A 53 -11.28 -1.58 14.51
CA PHE A 53 -11.63 -0.44 13.67
C PHE A 53 -13.11 -0.05 13.84
N SER A 54 -13.39 1.26 13.79
CA SER A 54 -14.76 1.80 13.86
C SER A 54 -15.61 1.36 12.66
N ASN A 55 -16.93 1.40 12.81
CA ASN A 55 -17.87 1.03 11.75
C ASN A 55 -17.75 1.96 10.53
N GLU A 56 -17.39 3.22 10.74
CA GLU A 56 -17.12 4.21 9.70
C GLU A 56 -15.86 3.82 8.92
N ALA A 57 -14.77 3.46 9.61
CA ALA A 57 -13.53 3.02 8.98
C ALA A 57 -13.75 1.76 8.14
N LYS A 58 -14.50 0.78 8.66
CA LYS A 58 -14.89 -0.42 7.90
C LYS A 58 -15.69 -0.05 6.66
N SER A 59 -16.65 0.87 6.76
CA SER A 59 -17.48 1.30 5.64
C SER A 59 -16.67 1.99 4.53
N VAL A 60 -15.70 2.83 4.90
CA VAL A 60 -14.78 3.48 3.95
C VAL A 60 -13.89 2.44 3.27
N MET A 61 -13.34 1.50 4.04
CA MET A 61 -12.51 0.41 3.51
C MET A 61 -13.29 -0.48 2.54
N TRP A 62 -14.52 -0.85 2.88
CA TRP A 62 -15.41 -1.61 2.00
C TRP A 62 -15.69 -0.87 0.69
N ARG A 63 -15.98 0.43 0.75
CA ARG A 63 -16.18 1.24 -0.45
C ARG A 63 -14.93 1.25 -1.32
N TRP A 64 -13.75 1.39 -0.72
CA TRP A 64 -12.47 1.33 -1.43
C TRP A 64 -12.22 -0.03 -2.09
N LEU A 65 -12.54 -1.14 -1.42
CA LEU A 65 -12.41 -2.49 -1.98
C LEU A 65 -13.32 -2.72 -3.20
N VAL A 66 -14.59 -2.30 -3.11
CA VAL A 66 -15.54 -2.39 -4.24
C VAL A 66 -15.04 -1.57 -5.44
N ASP A 67 -14.62 -0.33 -5.19
CA ASP A 67 -14.03 0.56 -6.16
C ASP A 67 -12.79 -0.03 -6.86
N LEU A 68 -11.93 -0.70 -6.09
CA LEU A 68 -10.70 -1.31 -6.56
C LEU A 68 -10.96 -2.60 -7.34
N SER A 69 -11.92 -3.42 -6.90
CA SER A 69 -12.35 -4.63 -7.61
C SER A 69 -12.88 -4.30 -9.02
N GLN A 70 -13.68 -3.22 -9.14
CA GLN A 70 -14.21 -2.78 -10.44
C GLN A 70 -13.13 -2.16 -11.35
N GLY A 71 -12.20 -1.39 -10.77
CA GLY A 71 -11.13 -0.72 -11.53
C GLY A 71 -9.89 -1.58 -11.81
N GLY A 72 -9.74 -2.70 -11.10
CA GLY A 72 -8.61 -3.62 -11.20
C GLY A 72 -7.24 -2.93 -11.03
N ILE A 73 -6.23 -3.48 -11.71
CA ILE A 73 -4.84 -3.00 -11.63
C ILE A 73 -4.67 -1.54 -12.08
N TRP A 74 -5.53 -1.06 -12.99
CA TRP A 74 -5.47 0.32 -13.48
C TRP A 74 -5.68 1.34 -12.35
N ARG A 75 -6.59 1.04 -11.43
CA ARG A 75 -6.86 1.86 -10.24
C ARG A 75 -5.62 1.94 -9.35
N LEU A 76 -5.01 0.79 -9.04
CA LEU A 76 -3.78 0.70 -8.25
C LEU A 76 -2.63 1.49 -8.88
N ARG A 77 -2.40 1.34 -10.19
CA ARG A 77 -1.35 2.08 -10.90
C ARG A 77 -1.56 3.58 -10.81
N ARG A 78 -2.79 4.05 -11.05
CA ARG A 78 -3.14 5.46 -10.96
C ARG A 78 -2.86 6.02 -9.56
N ASP A 79 -3.31 5.31 -8.53
CA ASP A 79 -3.18 5.76 -7.14
C ASP A 79 -1.69 5.72 -6.71
N PHE A 80 -0.92 4.71 -7.14
CA PHE A 80 0.54 4.67 -6.99
C PHE A 80 1.23 5.86 -7.66
N TYR A 81 0.87 6.22 -8.91
CA TYR A 81 1.49 7.37 -9.59
C TYR A 81 1.21 8.71 -8.90
N LYS A 82 0.09 8.83 -8.18
CA LYS A 82 -0.18 9.99 -7.33
C LYS A 82 0.77 10.00 -6.12
N LEU A 83 0.89 8.86 -5.43
CA LEU A 83 1.76 8.71 -4.26
C LEU A 83 3.24 8.84 -4.59
N ARG A 84 3.70 8.35 -5.75
CA ARG A 84 5.10 8.42 -6.20
C ARG A 84 5.63 9.85 -6.28
N LYS A 85 4.75 10.84 -6.47
CA LYS A 85 5.12 12.27 -6.52
C LYS A 85 5.34 12.87 -5.13
N PHE A 86 5.10 12.11 -4.07
CA PHE A 86 5.31 12.56 -2.70
C PHE A 86 6.78 12.91 -2.48
N THR A 87 7.01 14.05 -1.86
CA THR A 87 8.31 14.48 -1.35
C THR A 87 8.13 14.79 0.13
N PRO A 88 8.92 14.20 1.03
CA PRO A 88 8.76 14.44 2.45
C PRO A 88 9.06 15.91 2.79
N PRO A 89 8.45 16.45 3.87
CA PRO A 89 8.87 17.72 4.43
C PRO A 89 10.36 17.65 4.82
N HIS A 90 11.13 18.66 4.42
CA HIS A 90 12.58 18.73 4.64
C HIS A 90 13.35 17.54 4.00
N PRO A 91 13.39 17.45 2.66
CA PRO A 91 14.03 16.36 1.92
C PRO A 91 15.57 16.48 1.87
N GLU A 92 16.19 17.09 2.88
CA GLU A 92 17.64 17.23 2.92
C GLU A 92 18.32 15.86 3.10
N SER A 93 19.44 15.65 2.43
CA SER A 93 20.19 14.39 2.44
C SER A 93 21.71 14.62 2.43
N LYS A 94 22.18 15.66 3.13
CA LYS A 94 23.59 16.08 3.16
C LYS A 94 24.47 14.97 3.73
N LYS A 95 24.02 14.28 4.79
CA LYS A 95 24.78 13.17 5.39
C LYS A 95 24.86 11.97 4.45
N PHE A 96 23.79 11.68 3.72
CA PHE A 96 23.78 10.66 2.68
C PHE A 96 24.78 10.98 1.57
N SER A 97 24.76 12.21 1.02
CA SER A 97 25.69 12.63 -0.04
C SER A 97 27.16 12.59 0.41
N ALA A 98 27.44 12.88 1.68
CA ALA A 98 28.79 12.81 2.25
C ALA A 98 29.29 11.37 2.50
N ASN A 99 28.39 10.39 2.63
CA ASN A 99 28.69 9.01 3.01
C ASN A 99 28.22 7.98 1.97
N LEU A 100 28.20 8.34 0.68
CA LEU A 100 27.77 7.45 -0.41
C LEU A 100 28.55 6.13 -0.49
N ASN A 101 29.76 6.07 0.08
CA ASN A 101 30.57 4.85 0.18
C ASN A 101 30.03 3.83 1.19
N LEU A 102 29.15 4.24 2.12
CA LEU A 102 28.50 3.38 3.11
C LEU A 102 27.11 2.91 2.65
N CYS A 103 26.64 3.40 1.51
CA CYS A 103 25.34 3.07 0.92
C CYS A 103 25.48 1.99 -0.16
N ARG A 104 24.58 0.99 -0.13
CA ARG A 104 24.50 -0.08 -1.14
C ARG A 104 24.05 0.46 -2.50
N TYR A 105 23.10 1.39 -2.49
CA TYR A 105 22.51 2.00 -3.67
C TYR A 105 22.57 3.53 -3.56
N LYS A 106 23.03 4.20 -4.62
CA LYS A 106 23.23 5.66 -4.66
C LYS A 106 21.96 6.44 -5.01
N ASP A 107 20.99 5.74 -5.60
CA ASP A 107 19.67 6.23 -6.00
C ASP A 107 18.60 6.01 -4.92
N VAL A 108 18.93 5.31 -3.83
CA VAL A 108 18.09 5.17 -2.65
C VAL A 108 18.59 6.17 -1.60
N THR A 109 17.89 7.29 -1.46
CA THR A 109 18.29 8.39 -0.56
C THR A 109 17.89 8.11 0.88
N CYS A 110 18.79 8.43 1.83
CA CYS A 110 18.47 8.57 3.24
C CYS A 110 18.30 10.05 3.61
N TYR A 111 17.16 10.39 4.20
CA TYR A 111 16.84 11.75 4.59
C TYR A 111 17.44 12.11 5.95
N ASP A 112 18.03 13.30 6.05
CA ASP A 112 18.72 13.76 7.26
C ASP A 112 17.77 13.92 8.45
N ASN A 113 16.53 14.33 8.20
CA ASN A 113 15.54 14.61 9.25
C ASN A 113 15.09 13.33 10.00
N THR A 114 15.06 12.19 9.30
CA THR A 114 14.60 10.92 9.88
C THR A 114 15.71 9.90 10.02
N ARG A 115 16.98 10.23 9.72
CA ARG A 115 18.07 9.25 9.80
C ARG A 115 18.29 8.74 11.22
N VAL A 116 18.79 7.53 11.34
CA VAL A 116 19.33 7.03 12.60
C VAL A 116 20.72 7.62 12.80
N VAL A 117 20.97 8.18 13.99
CA VAL A 117 22.26 8.77 14.37
C VAL A 117 22.98 7.79 15.30
N LEU A 118 24.16 7.33 14.89
CA LEU A 118 24.98 6.44 15.72
C LEU A 118 25.75 7.26 16.76
N ASN A 119 25.69 6.83 18.01
CA ASN A 119 26.39 7.46 19.14
C ASN A 119 27.36 6.50 19.87
N TRP A 120 27.57 5.30 19.34
CA TRP A 120 28.40 4.27 19.98
C TRP A 120 29.33 3.59 18.96
N PRO A 121 30.60 3.31 19.32
CA PRO A 121 31.28 3.70 20.55
C PRO A 121 31.60 5.21 20.59
N ALA A 122 31.88 5.77 21.78
CA ALA A 122 31.97 7.23 21.99
C ALA A 122 33.12 7.93 21.21
N ASP A 123 34.11 7.16 20.78
CA ASP A 123 35.27 7.56 19.98
C ASP A 123 35.01 7.53 18.47
N CYS A 124 33.88 6.98 18.03
CA CYS A 124 33.52 6.94 16.62
C CYS A 124 33.13 8.34 16.11
N LYS A 125 33.89 8.86 15.15
CA LYS A 125 33.62 10.17 14.51
C LYS A 125 32.51 10.12 13.47
N ASN A 126 32.14 8.93 12.98
CA ASN A 126 31.11 8.77 11.96
C ASN A 126 29.78 8.34 12.59
N ASP A 127 28.80 9.24 12.53
CA ASP A 127 27.46 9.05 13.08
C ASP A 127 26.46 8.49 12.04
N PHE A 128 26.95 8.11 10.85
CA PHE A 128 26.11 7.74 9.72
C PHE A 128 25.92 6.24 9.58
N ILE A 129 24.65 5.84 9.44
CA ILE A 129 24.20 4.55 8.94
C ILE A 129 23.10 4.79 7.91
N HIS A 130 23.01 3.95 6.88
CA HIS A 130 21.96 4.07 5.86
C HIS A 130 20.62 3.52 6.36
N ALA A 131 20.03 4.23 7.32
CA ALA A 131 18.78 3.86 7.96
C ALA A 131 17.95 5.09 8.37
N ASN A 132 16.63 4.95 8.34
CA ASN A 132 15.67 5.98 8.74
C ASN A 132 14.66 5.43 9.75
N TRP A 133 14.26 6.29 10.70
CA TRP A 133 13.11 6.08 11.56
C TRP A 133 11.82 6.23 10.76
N MET A 134 10.97 5.21 10.83
CA MET A 134 9.61 5.21 10.34
C MET A 134 8.66 5.33 11.53
N ARG A 135 8.05 6.50 11.64
CA ARG A 135 7.10 6.85 12.70
C ARG A 135 5.77 7.23 12.08
N HIS A 136 4.68 6.76 12.66
CA HIS A 136 3.35 7.14 12.24
C HIS A 136 2.37 6.98 13.40
N GLU A 137 1.40 7.86 13.51
CA GLU A 137 0.42 7.88 14.61
C GLU A 137 -0.41 6.59 14.71
N LEU A 138 -0.56 5.89 13.58
CA LEU A 138 -1.27 4.61 13.50
C LEU A 138 -0.39 3.38 13.82
N LEU A 139 0.92 3.56 13.99
CA LEU A 139 1.83 2.47 14.33
C LEU A 139 1.99 2.41 15.85
N SER A 140 1.92 1.20 16.41
CA SER A 140 2.12 1.00 17.85
C SER A 140 3.58 1.15 18.28
N CYS A 141 4.51 1.03 17.34
CA CYS A 141 5.94 1.08 17.57
C CYS A 141 6.63 1.85 16.44
N ASP A 142 7.76 2.48 16.77
CA ASP A 142 8.67 3.05 15.81
C ASP A 142 9.51 1.95 15.15
N PHE A 143 9.72 2.06 13.84
CA PHE A 143 10.56 1.13 13.09
C PHE A 143 11.82 1.81 12.59
N ILE A 144 12.88 1.03 12.42
CA ILE A 144 14.06 1.43 11.66
C ILE A 144 14.02 0.68 10.33
N CYS A 145 14.03 1.43 9.23
CA CYS A 145 14.20 0.88 7.89
C CYS A 145 15.64 1.08 7.43
N THR A 146 16.30 0.01 6.99
CA THR A 146 17.70 -0.02 6.53
C THR A 146 17.84 -0.86 5.26
N GLN A 147 18.93 -0.67 4.52
CA GLN A 147 19.31 -1.38 3.29
C GLN A 147 19.74 -2.84 3.47
#